data_AF-A0A7S0Y7U8-F1
#
_entry.id   AF-A0A7S0Y7U8-F1
#
_cell.length_a   1.000
_cell.length_b   1.000
_cell.length_c   1.000
_cell.angle_alpha   90.00
_cell.angle_beta   90.00
_cell.angle_gamma   90.00
#
_symmetry.space_group_name_H-M   'P 1'
#
loop_
_entity.id
_entity.type
_entity.pdbx_description
1 polymer ?
#
loop_
_entity_poly.entity_id
_entity_poly.type
_entity_poly.pdbx_seq_one_letter_code
_entity_poly.pdbx_strand_id
1 'polypeptide(L)'
;SFEVGIPKNFAFKLTSFPPVNFFNFPKKKQKLDKRWIESLFGKKFLIKPSEKFPNFFKLFKICQKYQECFFQKNPKKYGISRSETMISEKDFVLLNRQPSLHRASLMSHSIKIIPRNKCIKIHYSNCNSYNADFDGDEMNMHFSQNDLARSESLVLSSAFHHSKIPTQKTIMRSLIQDSIIASVFLTKKDTFFSQNNLFQILGFLEKP
;
A
#
# COMPACT_ATOMS: atom_id res chain seq x y z
N SER A 1 -8.80 -6.92 9.21
CA SER A 1 -7.47 -6.60 8.66
C SER A 1 -7.22 -5.10 8.67
N PHE A 2 -5.96 -4.69 8.82
CA PHE A 2 -5.55 -3.27 8.86
C PHE A 2 -5.01 -2.75 7.52
N GLU A 3 -5.00 -3.62 6.52
CA GLU A 3 -4.51 -3.33 5.19
C GLU A 3 -5.53 -2.58 4.33
N VAL A 4 -5.00 -1.86 3.34
CA VAL A 4 -5.72 -1.33 2.19
C VAL A 4 -5.13 -1.88 0.90
N GLY A 5 -6.01 -2.36 0.04
CA GLY A 5 -5.68 -2.77 -1.32
C GLY A 5 -5.52 -1.57 -2.24
N ILE A 6 -4.31 -1.33 -2.72
CA ILE A 6 -3.98 -0.24 -3.64
C ILE A 6 -3.81 -0.80 -5.06
N PRO A 7 -4.42 -0.18 -6.09
CA PRO A 7 -4.15 -0.54 -7.47
C PRO A 7 -2.70 -0.30 -7.86
N LYS A 8 -2.12 -1.21 -8.64
CA LYS A 8 -0.75 -1.10 -9.16
C LYS A 8 -0.44 0.25 -9.84
N ASN A 9 -1.43 0.85 -10.52
CA ASN A 9 -1.28 2.14 -11.18
C ASN A 9 -1.02 3.31 -10.21
N PHE A 10 -1.54 3.25 -8.98
CA PHE A 10 -1.28 4.23 -7.94
C PHE A 10 0.11 4.00 -7.32
N ALA A 11 0.44 2.75 -7.02
CA ALA A 11 1.73 2.39 -6.42
C ALA A 11 2.94 2.85 -7.26
N PHE A 12 2.83 2.82 -8.60
CA PHE A 12 3.90 3.30 -9.49
C PHE A 12 3.99 4.80 -9.65
N LYS A 13 2.93 5.55 -9.34
CA LYS A 13 2.94 7.01 -9.45
C LYS A 13 3.41 7.68 -8.18
N LEU A 14 3.17 7.06 -7.03
CA LEU A 14 3.53 7.62 -5.75
C LEU A 14 4.95 7.18 -5.39
N THR A 15 5.80 8.16 -5.12
CA THR A 15 7.20 7.96 -4.76
C THR A 15 7.51 8.58 -3.41
N SER A 16 8.59 8.08 -2.80
CA SER A 16 9.19 8.57 -1.57
C SER A 16 10.67 8.82 -1.76
N PHE A 17 11.24 9.66 -0.89
CA PHE A 17 12.63 10.08 -0.98
C PHE A 17 13.40 9.76 0.31
N PRO A 18 13.54 8.46 0.69
CA PRO A 18 14.31 8.11 1.87
C PRO A 18 15.79 8.51 1.73
N PRO A 19 16.45 8.88 2.84
CA PRO A 19 17.89 9.12 2.85
C PRO A 19 18.67 7.82 2.57
N VAL A 20 19.73 7.93 1.78
CA VAL A 20 20.58 6.80 1.43
C VAL A 20 21.56 6.52 2.56
N ASN A 21 21.37 5.39 3.24
CA ASN A 21 22.24 4.91 4.33
C ASN A 21 22.89 3.57 3.96
N PHE A 22 23.90 3.12 4.71
CA PHE A 22 24.58 1.84 4.47
C PHE A 22 23.64 0.62 4.34
N PHE A 23 22.52 0.63 5.07
CA PHE A 23 21.52 -0.44 5.04
C PHE A 23 20.63 -0.42 3.78
N ASN A 24 20.30 0.77 3.28
CA ASN A 24 19.44 0.98 2.12
C ASN A 24 20.22 1.18 0.83
N PHE A 25 21.54 1.38 0.93
CA PHE A 25 22.42 1.49 -0.22
C PHE A 25 22.34 0.18 -1.00
N PRO A 26 21.94 0.20 -2.28
CA PRO A 26 21.81 -1.00 -3.06
C PRO A 26 23.19 -1.68 -3.17
N LYS A 27 23.39 -2.76 -2.40
CA LYS A 27 24.66 -3.52 -2.34
C LYS A 27 25.06 -4.11 -3.69
N LYS A 28 24.12 -4.25 -4.61
CA LYS A 28 24.36 -4.56 -6.02
C LYS A 28 23.88 -3.37 -6.84
N LYS A 29 24.70 -2.89 -7.78
CA LYS A 29 24.21 -2.15 -8.96
C LYS A 29 23.09 -3.01 -9.55
N GLN A 30 21.83 -2.69 -9.30
CA GLN A 30 20.74 -3.32 -10.04
C GLN A 30 21.02 -2.95 -11.49
N LYS A 31 21.45 -3.94 -12.29
CA LYS A 31 21.53 -3.78 -13.73
C LYS A 31 20.18 -3.27 -14.17
N LEU A 32 20.17 -2.13 -14.85
CA LEU A 32 19.00 -1.58 -15.53
C LEU A 32 18.52 -2.63 -16.54
N ASP A 33 17.74 -3.61 -16.09
CA ASP A 33 17.19 -4.62 -16.96
C ASP A 33 15.96 -4.01 -17.64
N LYS A 34 15.80 -4.32 -18.93
CA LYS A 34 14.68 -3.84 -19.75
C LYS A 34 13.31 -4.10 -19.10
N ARG A 35 13.18 -5.21 -18.38
CA ARG A 35 11.99 -5.58 -17.58
C ARG A 35 11.72 -4.63 -16.41
N TRP A 36 12.78 -4.10 -15.78
CA TRP A 36 12.65 -3.14 -14.68
C TRP A 36 12.13 -1.81 -15.21
N ILE A 37 12.71 -1.32 -16.32
CA ILE A 37 12.26 -0.10 -17.04
C ILE A 37 10.80 -0.27 -17.53
N GLU A 38 10.48 -1.41 -18.17
CA GLU A 38 9.11 -1.72 -18.61
C GLU A 38 8.13 -1.85 -17.43
N SER A 39 8.58 -2.30 -16.25
CA SER A 39 7.75 -2.36 -15.04
C SER A 39 7.51 -0.98 -14.42
N LEU A 40 8.51 -0.08 -14.49
CA LEU A 40 8.47 1.28 -13.96
C LEU A 40 7.53 2.20 -14.73
N PHE A 41 7.57 2.12 -16.07
CA PHE A 41 6.78 3.01 -16.93
C PHE A 41 5.40 2.43 -17.28
N GLY A 42 5.17 1.15 -16.95
CA GLY A 42 3.94 0.44 -17.28
C GLY A 42 3.69 0.37 -18.79
N LYS A 43 2.73 -0.46 -19.21
CA LYS A 43 2.24 -0.52 -20.60
C LYS A 43 1.43 0.74 -20.98
N LYS A 44 1.96 1.95 -20.74
CA LYS A 44 1.36 3.23 -21.16
C LYS A 44 2.00 3.85 -22.40
N PHE A 45 2.99 3.19 -22.98
CA PHE A 45 3.35 3.41 -24.38
C PHE A 45 2.70 2.31 -25.22
N LEU A 46 1.41 2.45 -25.51
CA LEU A 46 0.86 1.89 -26.75
C LEU A 46 1.57 2.66 -27.87
N ILE A 47 2.60 2.05 -28.43
CA ILE A 47 3.35 2.58 -29.56
C ILE A 47 2.36 2.62 -30.74
N LYS A 48 1.78 3.79 -31.02
CA LYS A 48 1.26 4.05 -32.36
C LYS A 48 2.49 4.10 -33.28
N PRO A 49 2.52 3.33 -34.39
CA PRO A 49 3.72 3.12 -35.19
C PRO A 49 4.22 4.36 -35.96
N SER A 50 3.65 5.56 -35.74
CA SER A 50 3.89 6.73 -36.58
C SER A 50 4.73 7.85 -35.94
N GLU A 51 5.04 7.81 -34.65
CA GLU A 51 5.83 8.88 -34.03
C GLU A 51 7.20 8.38 -33.59
N LYS A 52 8.19 8.68 -34.43
CA LYS A 52 9.63 8.48 -34.19
C LYS A 52 10.05 9.25 -32.93
N PHE A 53 10.07 8.59 -31.76
CA PHE A 53 10.94 9.05 -30.67
C PHE A 53 12.37 8.52 -30.90
N PRO A 54 13.40 9.28 -30.48
CA PRO A 54 14.79 8.93 -30.70
C PRO A 54 15.13 7.73 -29.82
N ASN A 55 15.35 6.58 -30.47
CA ASN A 55 15.96 5.33 -30.00
C ASN A 55 15.86 5.06 -28.49
N PHE A 56 15.21 3.95 -28.09
CA PHE A 56 15.25 3.36 -26.74
C PHE A 56 16.65 3.43 -26.07
N PHE A 57 17.72 3.29 -26.86
CA PHE A 57 19.12 3.49 -26.44
C PHE A 57 19.45 4.86 -25.85
N LYS A 58 18.83 5.95 -26.33
CA LYS A 58 19.02 7.31 -25.84
C LYS A 58 18.37 7.47 -24.47
N LEU A 59 17.15 6.95 -24.29
CA LEU A 59 16.47 6.91 -22.99
C LEU A 59 17.23 6.04 -22.00
N PHE A 60 17.72 4.87 -22.43
CA PHE A 60 18.56 3.99 -21.62
C PHE A 60 19.87 4.68 -21.18
N LYS A 61 20.57 5.37 -22.09
CA LYS A 61 21.76 6.18 -21.76
C LYS A 61 21.45 7.31 -20.80
N ILE A 62 20.30 7.97 -20.93
CA ILE A 62 19.86 9.02 -20.01
C ILE A 62 19.63 8.42 -18.62
N CYS A 63 18.86 7.33 -18.50
CA CYS A 63 18.64 6.64 -17.22
C CYS A 63 19.96 6.16 -16.60
N GLN A 64 20.88 5.64 -17.40
CA GLN A 64 22.21 5.19 -16.95
C GLN A 64 23.06 6.37 -16.46
N LYS A 65 23.01 7.52 -17.14
CA LYS A 65 23.70 8.76 -16.74
C LYS A 65 23.13 9.36 -15.46
N TYR A 66 21.80 9.36 -15.29
CA TYR A 66 21.16 9.76 -14.03
C TYR A 66 21.54 8.81 -12.89
N GLN A 67 21.61 7.50 -13.15
CA GLN A 67 22.09 6.52 -12.18
C GLN A 67 23.54 6.82 -11.77
N GLU A 68 24.43 7.10 -12.73
CA GLU A 68 25.81 7.51 -12.42
C GLU A 68 25.90 8.81 -11.62
N CYS A 69 25.06 9.82 -11.89
CA CYS A 69 24.98 11.04 -11.07
C CYS A 69 24.49 10.77 -9.64
N PHE A 70 23.57 9.83 -9.45
CA PHE A 70 23.16 9.34 -8.11
C PHE A 70 24.30 8.62 -7.37
N PHE A 71 25.23 7.99 -8.10
CA PHE A 71 26.34 7.20 -7.55
C PHE A 71 27.70 7.94 -7.51
N GLN A 72 27.80 9.18 -7.99
CA GLN A 72 29.08 9.91 -8.05
C GLN A 72 29.43 10.66 -6.76
N LYS A 73 30.24 9.99 -5.95
CA LYS A 73 31.49 10.46 -5.34
C LYS A 73 31.55 11.94 -4.91
N ASN A 74 31.06 12.24 -3.69
CA ASN A 74 31.77 13.08 -2.71
C ASN A 74 30.93 13.23 -1.41
N PRO A 75 31.18 12.43 -0.36
CA PRO A 75 30.41 12.47 0.89
C PRO A 75 30.63 13.73 1.73
N LYS A 76 31.54 14.64 1.32
CA LYS A 76 31.97 15.78 2.13
C LYS A 76 31.35 17.14 1.75
N LYS A 77 30.53 17.25 0.68
CA LYS A 77 30.11 18.59 0.22
C LYS A 77 28.66 18.80 -0.21
N TYR A 78 27.81 17.78 -0.28
CA TYR A 78 26.38 18.00 -0.56
C TYR A 78 25.53 17.05 0.26
N GLY A 79 24.43 17.59 0.79
CA GLY A 79 23.54 16.97 1.76
C GLY A 79 23.07 15.56 1.41
N ILE A 80 22.66 14.86 2.45
CA ILE A 80 22.07 13.50 2.47
C ILE A 80 21.45 13.15 1.11
N SER A 81 22.15 12.36 0.29
CA SER A 81 21.60 11.87 -0.97
C SER A 81 20.30 11.12 -0.67
N ARG A 82 19.21 11.48 -1.34
CA ARG A 82 17.90 10.82 -1.19
C ARG A 82 17.58 10.03 -2.45
N SER A 83 17.22 8.76 -2.32
CA SER A 83 16.83 7.92 -3.47
C SER A 83 15.33 8.00 -3.70
N GLU A 84 14.88 8.17 -4.95
CA GLU A 84 13.46 8.05 -5.26
C GLU A 84 13.05 6.57 -5.30
N THR A 85 12.11 6.19 -4.44
CA THR A 85 11.57 4.82 -4.35
C THR A 85 10.05 4.84 -4.41
N MET A 86 9.49 3.97 -5.26
CA MET A 86 8.04 3.75 -5.34
C MET A 86 7.48 3.20 -4.03
N ILE A 87 6.20 3.44 -3.79
CA ILE A 87 5.47 2.82 -2.68
C ILE A 87 5.56 1.30 -2.76
N SER A 88 5.79 0.68 -1.61
CA SER A 88 5.89 -0.75 -1.41
C SER A 88 4.87 -1.25 -0.39
N GLU A 89 4.72 -2.57 -0.26
CA GLU A 89 3.82 -3.17 0.74
C GLU A 89 4.26 -2.93 2.20
N LYS A 90 5.49 -2.44 2.42
CA LYS A 90 6.00 -2.09 3.75
C LYS A 90 5.58 -0.70 4.21
N ASP A 91 5.03 0.09 3.29
CA ASP A 91 4.64 1.46 3.56
C ASP A 91 3.21 1.55 4.11
N PHE A 92 2.91 2.69 4.71
CA PHE A 92 1.60 3.02 5.26
C PHE A 92 1.02 4.23 4.54
N VAL A 93 -0.30 4.25 4.38
CA VAL A 93 -1.07 5.37 3.81
C VAL A 93 -2.18 5.77 4.77
N LEU A 94 -2.46 7.06 4.81
CA LEU A 94 -3.63 7.60 5.49
C LEU A 94 -4.81 7.60 4.53
N LEU A 95 -5.94 7.06 4.95
CA LEU A 95 -7.19 7.11 4.21
C LEU A 95 -8.18 8.01 4.93
N ASN A 96 -8.96 8.76 4.16
CA ASN A 96 -10.15 9.43 4.65
C ASN A 96 -11.30 9.36 3.65
N ARG A 97 -12.51 9.30 4.20
CA ARG A 97 -13.77 9.54 3.46
C ARG A 97 -14.31 10.91 3.86
N GLN A 98 -14.70 11.72 2.89
CA GLN A 98 -15.37 13.00 3.15
C GLN A 98 -16.89 12.78 3.29
N PRO A 99 -17.57 13.50 4.21
CA PRO A 99 -17.05 14.44 5.20
C PRO A 99 -16.42 13.74 6.42
N SER A 100 -15.33 14.29 6.96
CA SER A 100 -14.62 13.72 8.11
C SER A 100 -15.17 14.29 9.43
N LEU A 101 -16.12 13.58 10.05
CA LEU A 101 -16.81 14.03 11.28
C LEU A 101 -16.07 13.69 12.58
N HIS A 102 -15.23 12.66 12.57
CA HIS A 102 -14.57 12.14 13.77
C HIS A 102 -13.13 11.75 13.48
N ARG A 103 -12.26 11.70 14.49
CA ARG A 103 -10.85 11.29 14.31
C ARG A 103 -10.71 9.94 13.58
N ALA A 104 -11.63 9.02 13.84
CA ALA A 104 -11.67 7.70 13.19
C ALA A 104 -11.92 7.75 11.67
N SER A 105 -12.38 8.85 11.10
CA SER A 105 -12.55 8.98 9.64
C SER A 105 -11.23 9.29 8.92
N LEU A 106 -10.10 9.37 9.63
CA LEU A 106 -8.75 9.46 9.07
C LEU A 106 -7.85 8.44 9.80
N MET A 107 -7.58 7.29 9.16
CA MET A 107 -6.69 6.27 9.75
C MET A 107 -5.60 5.85 8.78
N SER A 108 -4.49 5.39 9.36
CA SER A 108 -3.36 4.81 8.66
C SER A 108 -3.56 3.30 8.47
N HIS A 109 -3.25 2.84 7.25
CA HIS A 109 -3.40 1.46 6.80
C HIS A 109 -2.11 0.99 6.14
N SER A 110 -1.76 -0.29 6.35
CA SER A 110 -0.68 -0.95 5.63
C SER A 110 -1.11 -1.22 4.18
N ILE A 111 -0.15 -1.20 3.27
CA ILE A 111 -0.44 -1.26 1.84
C ILE A 111 -0.37 -2.70 1.33
N LYS A 112 -1.39 -3.11 0.59
CA LYS A 112 -1.33 -4.31 -0.25
C LYS A 112 -1.49 -3.95 -1.71
N ILE A 113 -0.51 -4.26 -2.55
CA ILE A 113 -0.56 -3.89 -3.97
C ILE A 113 -1.35 -4.96 -4.72
N ILE A 114 -2.47 -4.56 -5.34
CA ILE A 114 -3.35 -5.46 -6.08
C ILE A 114 -3.13 -5.25 -7.59
N PRO A 115 -2.63 -6.28 -8.33
CA PRO A 115 -2.16 -6.11 -9.70
C PRO A 115 -3.26 -5.88 -10.74
N ARG A 116 -4.48 -6.41 -10.53
CA ARG A 116 -5.60 -6.38 -11.48
C ARG A 116 -6.82 -5.63 -10.94
N ASN A 117 -6.61 -4.56 -10.18
CA ASN A 117 -7.69 -3.72 -9.67
C ASN A 117 -7.54 -2.27 -10.16
N LYS A 118 -8.64 -1.51 -10.16
CA LYS A 118 -8.65 -0.07 -10.48
C LYS A 118 -9.08 0.80 -9.29
N CYS A 119 -9.79 0.24 -8.31
CA CYS A 119 -10.29 0.95 -7.14
C CYS A 119 -9.49 0.61 -5.88
N ILE A 120 -9.58 1.47 -4.86
CA ILE A 120 -9.08 1.16 -3.52
C ILE A 120 -9.96 0.06 -2.91
N LYS A 121 -9.37 -0.90 -2.20
CA LYS A 121 -10.10 -1.96 -1.48
C LYS A 121 -9.84 -1.84 0.02
N ILE A 122 -10.90 -1.76 0.81
CA ILE A 122 -10.83 -1.80 2.27
C ILE A 122 -11.61 -3.00 2.78
N HIS A 123 -11.26 -3.47 3.98
CA HIS A 123 -11.98 -4.56 4.63
C HIS A 123 -13.30 -4.05 5.24
N TYR A 124 -14.36 -4.88 5.19
CA TYR A 124 -15.70 -4.54 5.69
C TYR A 124 -15.71 -4.06 7.15
N SER A 125 -14.79 -4.56 7.99
CA SER A 125 -14.69 -4.12 9.38
C SER A 125 -14.32 -2.65 9.55
N ASN A 126 -13.84 -1.99 8.50
CA ASN A 126 -13.41 -0.60 8.53
C ASN A 126 -14.51 0.34 8.06
N CYS A 127 -15.57 -0.20 7.43
CA CYS A 127 -16.64 0.57 6.80
C CYS A 127 -17.37 1.44 7.82
N ASN A 128 -17.68 0.90 9.00
CA ASN A 128 -18.29 1.66 10.09
C ASN A 128 -17.44 2.87 10.51
N SER A 129 -16.11 2.77 10.47
CA SER A 129 -15.21 3.86 10.82
C SER A 129 -15.25 5.03 9.83
N TYR A 130 -15.45 4.72 8.55
CA TYR A 130 -15.54 5.70 7.47
C TYR A 130 -16.99 6.05 7.10
N ASN A 131 -17.97 5.41 7.75
CA ASN A 131 -19.39 5.40 7.39
C ASN A 131 -19.63 5.02 5.92
N ALA A 132 -18.82 4.10 5.37
CA ALA A 132 -18.83 3.72 3.95
C ALA A 132 -19.77 2.54 3.68
N ASP A 133 -20.45 2.53 2.54
CA ASP A 133 -21.45 1.52 2.15
C ASP A 133 -21.20 0.87 0.77
N PHE A 134 -20.12 1.26 0.07
CA PHE A 134 -19.67 0.71 -1.22
C PHE A 134 -20.66 0.86 -2.39
N ASP A 135 -21.48 1.90 -2.37
CA ASP A 135 -22.42 2.23 -3.45
C ASP A 135 -21.80 3.04 -4.61
N GLY A 136 -20.52 3.40 -4.50
CA GLY A 136 -19.87 4.37 -5.39
C GLY A 136 -18.98 5.37 -4.66
N ASP A 137 -18.93 5.29 -3.33
CA ASP A 137 -18.05 6.05 -2.45
C ASP A 137 -16.62 6.29 -2.96
N GLU A 138 -16.18 7.54 -2.84
CA GLU A 138 -14.81 7.96 -3.06
C GLU A 138 -14.08 8.21 -1.72
N MET A 139 -12.81 7.82 -1.68
CA MET A 139 -11.93 8.04 -0.53
C MET A 139 -10.61 8.62 -1.00
N ASN A 140 -10.08 9.57 -0.23
CA ASN A 140 -8.76 10.11 -0.51
C ASN A 140 -7.70 9.28 0.21
N MET A 141 -6.53 9.20 -0.42
CA MET A 141 -5.38 8.48 0.09
C MET A 141 -4.19 9.43 0.13
N HIS A 142 -3.62 9.59 1.31
CA HIS A 142 -2.46 10.46 1.55
C HIS A 142 -1.26 9.59 1.89
N PHE A 143 -0.14 9.89 1.23
CA PHE A 143 1.11 9.19 1.46
C PHE A 143 2.11 10.13 2.15
N SER A 144 2.54 9.72 3.35
CA SER A 144 3.46 10.49 4.19
C SER A 144 4.89 10.44 3.62
N GLN A 145 5.43 11.61 3.29
CA GLN A 145 6.77 11.75 2.71
C GLN A 145 7.89 11.76 3.76
N ASN A 146 7.65 12.38 4.91
CA ASN A 146 8.64 12.51 5.98
C ASN A 146 8.60 11.30 6.92
N ASP A 147 9.78 10.91 7.45
CA ASP A 147 9.88 9.78 8.38
C ASP A 147 9.15 10.02 9.71
N LEU A 148 9.09 11.27 10.18
CA LEU A 148 8.28 11.67 11.35
C LEU A 148 6.78 11.46 11.09
N ALA A 149 6.27 11.88 9.93
CA ALA A 149 4.86 11.68 9.59
C ALA A 149 4.53 10.19 9.41
N ARG A 150 5.48 9.39 8.91
CA ARG A 150 5.35 7.92 8.81
C ARG A 150 5.32 7.26 10.18
N SER A 151 6.18 7.66 11.12
CA SER A 151 6.17 7.13 12.48
C SER A 151 4.88 7.48 13.22
N GLU A 152 4.38 8.71 13.08
CA GLU A 152 3.07 9.10 13.61
C GLU A 152 1.92 8.31 12.97
N SER A 153 1.99 8.09 11.65
CA SER A 153 0.97 7.29 10.95
C SER A 153 0.96 5.84 11.44
N LEU A 154 2.14 5.27 11.71
CA LEU A 154 2.29 3.91 12.21
C LEU A 154 1.84 3.76 13.67
N VAL A 155 2.26 4.69 14.54
CA VAL A 155 2.10 4.55 15.99
C VAL A 155 0.82 5.20 16.50
N LEU A 156 0.53 6.43 16.05
CA LEU A 156 -0.61 7.19 16.55
C LEU A 156 -1.84 6.95 15.71
N SER A 157 -1.74 7.11 14.39
CA SER A 157 -2.89 7.12 13.47
C SER A 157 -3.26 5.74 12.93
N SER A 158 -2.56 4.68 13.33
CA SER A 158 -2.85 3.33 12.83
C SER A 158 -4.27 2.90 13.16
N ALA A 159 -4.90 2.27 12.16
CA ALA A 159 -6.23 1.70 12.28
C ALA A 159 -6.33 0.63 13.39
N PHE A 160 -5.21 0.04 13.80
CA PHE A 160 -5.13 -0.87 14.94
C PHE A 160 -5.52 -0.18 16.26
N HIS A 161 -4.95 0.99 16.50
CA HIS A 161 -5.17 1.74 17.74
C HIS A 161 -6.55 2.42 17.80
N HIS A 162 -7.20 2.61 16.65
CA HIS A 162 -8.50 3.29 16.54
C HIS A 162 -9.73 2.35 16.55
N SER A 163 -9.62 1.19 17.21
CA SER A 163 -10.70 0.21 17.25
C SER A 163 -11.88 0.60 18.17
N LYS A 164 -11.67 1.53 19.11
CA LYS A 164 -12.68 1.99 20.09
C LYS A 164 -12.96 3.48 19.92
N ILE A 165 -14.21 3.89 20.08
CA ILE A 165 -14.57 5.31 20.16
C ILE A 165 -14.23 5.84 21.56
N PRO A 166 -13.48 6.95 21.69
CA PRO A 166 -13.23 7.54 23.00
C PRO A 166 -14.52 8.03 23.68
N THR A 167 -15.48 8.54 22.90
CA THR A 167 -16.71 9.18 23.41
C THR A 167 -17.69 8.19 24.03
N GLN A 168 -17.91 7.03 23.43
CA GLN A 168 -18.97 6.09 23.82
C GLN A 168 -18.46 4.74 24.35
N LYS A 169 -17.13 4.53 24.41
CA LYS A 169 -16.49 3.25 24.76
C LYS A 169 -16.98 2.04 23.95
N THR A 170 -17.67 2.28 22.83
CA THR A 170 -18.14 1.26 21.90
C THR A 170 -17.04 0.90 20.91
N ILE A 171 -17.11 -0.32 20.38
CA ILE A 171 -16.18 -0.84 19.39
C ILE A 171 -16.66 -0.35 18.01
N MET A 172 -15.79 0.35 17.27
CA MET A 172 -16.11 0.81 15.90
C MET A 172 -15.94 -0.28 14.87
N ARG A 173 -14.91 -1.11 15.05
CA ARG A 173 -14.48 -2.09 14.05
C ARG A 173 -15.00 -3.45 14.46
N SER A 174 -15.97 -3.94 13.71
CA SER A 174 -16.58 -5.25 13.93
C SER A 174 -16.77 -5.97 12.59
N LEU A 175 -16.95 -7.28 12.65
CA LEU A 175 -17.44 -8.05 11.52
C LEU A 175 -18.93 -7.75 11.34
N ILE A 176 -19.39 -7.71 10.09
CA ILE A 176 -20.78 -7.39 9.72
C ILE A 176 -21.33 -8.43 8.75
N GLN A 177 -22.66 -8.46 8.60
CA GLN A 177 -23.39 -9.22 7.59
C GLN A 177 -23.01 -10.72 7.57
N ASP A 178 -22.50 -11.22 6.44
CA ASP A 178 -22.20 -12.63 6.21
C ASP A 178 -21.21 -13.21 7.22
N SER A 179 -20.28 -12.40 7.73
CA SER A 179 -19.33 -12.86 8.74
C SER A 179 -20.03 -13.24 10.05
N ILE A 180 -21.09 -12.51 10.42
CA ILE A 180 -21.89 -12.83 11.61
C ILE A 180 -22.70 -14.08 11.35
N ILE A 181 -23.37 -14.17 10.20
CA ILE A 181 -24.19 -15.33 9.82
C ILE A 181 -23.33 -16.60 9.77
N ALA A 182 -22.16 -16.54 9.12
CA ALA A 182 -21.21 -17.63 9.06
C ALA A 182 -20.71 -18.04 10.44
N SER A 183 -20.45 -17.08 11.34
CA SER A 183 -20.03 -17.39 12.72
C SER A 183 -21.10 -18.20 13.46
N VAL A 184 -22.38 -17.82 13.35
CA VAL A 184 -23.50 -18.55 13.97
C VAL A 184 -23.61 -19.95 13.41
N PHE A 185 -23.51 -20.14 12.10
CA PHE A 185 -23.51 -21.47 11.51
C PHE A 185 -22.31 -22.29 11.97
N LEU A 186 -21.11 -21.71 12.02
CA LEU A 186 -19.89 -22.39 12.41
C LEU A 186 -19.86 -22.81 13.89
N THR A 187 -20.50 -22.06 14.77
CA THR A 187 -20.53 -22.32 16.22
C THR A 187 -21.78 -23.05 16.71
N LYS A 188 -22.67 -23.48 15.82
CA LYS A 188 -23.84 -24.29 16.19
C LYS A 188 -23.37 -25.64 16.74
N LYS A 189 -24.11 -26.20 17.71
CA LYS A 189 -23.78 -27.51 18.29
C LYS A 189 -23.83 -28.65 17.26
N ASP A 190 -24.65 -28.49 16.23
CA ASP A 190 -24.89 -29.50 15.20
C ASP A 190 -23.91 -29.40 14.02
N THR A 191 -22.93 -28.50 14.05
CA THR A 191 -21.91 -28.40 13.01
C THR A 191 -20.67 -29.19 13.36
N PHE A 192 -20.43 -30.25 12.58
CA PHE A 192 -19.25 -31.10 12.66
C PHE A 192 -18.37 -30.94 11.43
N PHE A 193 -17.06 -31.01 11.63
CA PHE A 193 -16.07 -30.94 10.56
C PHE A 193 -15.34 -32.27 10.43
N SER A 194 -15.16 -32.74 9.20
CA SER A 194 -14.20 -33.81 8.92
C SER A 194 -12.77 -33.30 9.13
N GLN A 195 -11.83 -34.20 9.39
CA GLN A 195 -10.42 -33.87 9.61
C GLN A 195 -9.84 -33.05 8.45
N ASN A 196 -10.14 -33.44 7.20
CA ASN A 196 -9.67 -32.72 6.01
C ASN A 196 -10.24 -31.30 5.92
N ASN A 197 -11.53 -31.12 6.21
CA ASN A 197 -12.17 -29.80 6.19
C ASN A 197 -11.59 -28.90 7.27
N LEU A 198 -11.33 -29.45 8.46
CA LEU A 198 -10.73 -28.71 9.56
C LEU A 198 -9.31 -28.25 9.22
N PHE A 199 -8.47 -29.11 8.65
CA PHE A 199 -7.12 -28.72 8.21
C PHE A 199 -7.17 -27.66 7.10
N GLN A 200 -8.13 -27.75 6.18
CA GLN A 200 -8.30 -26.72 5.16
C GLN A 200 -8.65 -25.37 5.77
N ILE A 201 -9.56 -25.33 6.75
CA ILE A 201 -9.94 -24.09 7.45
C ILE A 201 -8.75 -23.53 8.24
N LEU A 202 -8.04 -24.37 8.99
CA LEU A 202 -6.86 -23.95 9.75
C LEU A 202 -5.74 -23.41 8.84
N GLY A 203 -5.58 -23.96 7.64
CA GLY A 203 -4.62 -23.46 6.65
C GLY A 203 -4.85 -22.00 6.22
N PHE A 204 -6.03 -21.45 6.45
CA PHE A 204 -6.32 -20.03 6.20
C PHE A 204 -5.97 -19.11 7.39
N LEU A 205 -5.73 -19.64 8.59
CA LEU A 205 -5.36 -18.85 9.77
C LEU A 205 -3.89 -18.40 9.73
N GLU A 206 -3.02 -19.17 9.08
CA GLU A 206 -1.58 -18.88 8.98
C GLU A 206 -1.25 -18.02 7.77
N LYS A 207 -1.45 -16.70 7.90
CA LYS A 207 -0.57 -15.74 7.22
C LYS A 207 -0.19 -14.62 8.20
N PRO A 208 1.06 -14.57 8.68
CA PRO A 208 1.60 -13.39 9.37
C PRO A 208 1.74 -12.20 8.42
#